data_AF-U4R6Z5-F1
#
_entry.id   AF-U4R6Z5-F1
#
_cell.length_a   1.000
_cell.length_b   1.000
_cell.length_c   1.000
_cell.angle_alpha   90.00
_cell.angle_beta   90.00
_cell.angle_gamma   90.00
#
_symmetry.space_group_name_H-M   'P 1'
#
loop_
_entity.id
_entity.type
_entity.pdbx_description
1 polymer ?
#
loop_
_entity_poly.entity_id
_entity_poly.type
_entity_poly.pdbx_seq_one_letter_code
_entity_poly.pdbx_strand_id
1 'polypeptide(L)'
;MDCDKVDASLLQEYLESTIDPLEKIFVENHLKICKECRRELSELKLLLYDLDDRSNYIIEIPAELETMRDDIIDTFLGKRKSPSKRIIERQVETIKATGKFIEFLPGAKQAPKVLKQASKGLKKGVKKLIAK
;
A
#
# COMPACT_ATOMS: atom_id res chain seq x y z
N MET A 1 -37.15 22.00 36.77
CA MET A 1 -37.59 22.09 35.37
C MET A 1 -37.28 20.74 34.79
N ASP A 2 -38.32 19.98 34.51
CA ASP A 2 -38.21 18.63 33.98
C ASP A 2 -37.50 18.68 32.63
N CYS A 3 -36.55 17.77 32.45
CA CYS A 3 -35.76 17.65 31.23
C CYS A 3 -36.61 16.94 30.18
N ASP A 4 -36.99 17.63 29.10
CA ASP A 4 -37.40 16.97 27.86
C ASP A 4 -36.13 16.40 27.21
N LYS A 5 -35.78 15.19 27.62
CA LYS A 5 -34.50 14.54 27.27
C LYS A 5 -34.26 14.58 25.76
N VAL A 6 -33.16 15.24 25.38
CA VAL A 6 -32.67 15.22 23.99
C VAL A 6 -32.25 13.80 23.66
N ASP A 7 -32.60 13.34 22.46
CA ASP A 7 -32.21 12.01 22.01
C ASP A 7 -30.67 11.87 21.95
N ALA A 8 -30.17 10.69 22.34
CA ALA A 8 -28.73 10.44 22.39
C ALA A 8 -28.09 10.50 21.00
N SER A 9 -28.84 10.06 19.96
CA SER A 9 -28.41 10.17 18.57
C SER A 9 -28.13 11.62 18.18
N LEU A 10 -29.03 12.54 18.55
CA LEU A 10 -28.94 13.95 18.23
C LEU A 10 -27.79 14.65 18.98
N LEU A 11 -27.50 14.23 20.21
CA LEU A 11 -26.33 14.70 20.95
C LEU A 11 -25.02 14.21 20.31
N GLN A 12 -25.01 12.98 19.77
CA GLN A 12 -23.86 12.43 19.06
C GLN A 12 -23.64 13.13 17.71
N GLU A 13 -24.69 13.36 16.92
CA GLU A 13 -24.60 14.12 15.68
C GLU A 13 -24.15 15.57 15.92
N TYR A 14 -24.59 16.18 17.02
CA TYR A 14 -24.11 17.48 17.45
C TYR A 14 -22.61 17.45 17.80
N LEU A 15 -22.14 16.39 18.45
CA LEU A 15 -20.73 16.19 18.78
C LEU A 15 -19.86 15.99 17.54
N GLU A 16 -20.32 15.18 16.59
CA GLU A 16 -19.63 14.84 15.34
C GLU A 16 -19.76 15.92 14.25
N SER A 17 -20.49 17.01 14.52
CA SER A 17 -20.77 18.10 13.57
C SER A 17 -21.52 17.66 12.31
N THR A 18 -22.35 16.63 12.43
CA THR A 18 -23.17 16.05 11.35
C THR A 18 -24.66 16.39 11.46
N ILE A 19 -25.08 17.02 12.57
CA ILE A 19 -26.45 17.45 12.85
C ILE A 19 -27.00 18.45 11.82
N ASP A 20 -28.31 18.37 11.54
CA ASP A 20 -29.00 19.34 10.68
C ASP A 20 -28.98 20.76 11.29
N PRO A 21 -28.88 21.83 10.47
CA PRO A 21 -28.84 23.20 10.98
C PRO A 21 -30.02 23.60 11.87
N LEU A 22 -31.24 23.10 11.62
CA LEU A 22 -32.41 23.42 12.44
C LEU A 22 -32.35 22.72 13.79
N GLU A 23 -32.00 21.44 13.78
CA GLU A 23 -31.86 20.63 14.99
C GLU A 23 -30.71 21.11 15.87
N LYS A 24 -29.62 21.59 15.26
CA LYS A 24 -28.51 22.23 15.96
C LYS A 24 -28.97 23.40 16.83
N ILE A 25 -29.81 24.27 16.29
CA ILE A 25 -30.33 25.43 17.03
C ILE A 25 -31.17 24.97 18.23
N PHE A 26 -31.98 23.92 18.06
CA PHE A 26 -32.77 23.33 19.13
C PHE A 26 -31.87 22.77 20.25
N VAL A 27 -30.89 21.92 19.88
CA VAL A 27 -29.95 21.31 20.84
C VAL A 27 -29.15 22.38 21.57
N GLU A 28 -28.62 23.38 20.88
CA GLU A 28 -27.86 24.47 21.51
C GLU A 28 -28.69 25.26 22.52
N ASN A 29 -29.96 25.54 22.20
CA ASN A 29 -30.86 26.22 23.13
C ASN A 29 -31.21 25.34 24.34
N HIS A 30 -31.42 24.04 24.14
CA HIS A 30 -31.64 23.10 25.23
C HIS A 30 -30.41 23.00 26.14
N LEU A 31 -29.21 22.86 25.59
CA LEU A 31 -27.95 22.73 26.33
C LEU A 31 -27.61 23.97 27.18
N LYS A 32 -28.10 25.17 26.81
CA LYS A 32 -27.93 26.37 27.66
C LYS A 32 -28.67 26.24 29.00
N ILE A 33 -29.81 25.56 28.99
CA ILE A 33 -30.75 25.52 30.12
C ILE A 33 -30.60 24.21 30.90
N CYS A 34 -30.54 23.08 30.21
CA CYS A 34 -30.49 21.76 30.82
C CYS A 34 -29.08 21.39 31.32
N LYS A 35 -28.96 20.94 32.56
CA LYS A 35 -27.70 20.45 33.13
C LYS A 35 -27.45 18.97 32.85
N GLU A 36 -28.52 18.18 32.73
CA GLU A 36 -28.44 16.73 32.52
C GLU A 36 -27.91 16.39 31.13
N CYS A 37 -28.53 16.92 30.07
CA CYS A 37 -28.05 16.72 28.70
C CYS A 37 -26.65 17.32 28.47
N ARG A 38 -26.26 18.37 29.22
CA ARG A 38 -24.87 18.85 29.21
C ARG A 38 -23.90 17.85 29.81
N ARG A 39 -24.28 17.18 30.90
CA ARG A 39 -23.46 16.13 31.51
C ARG A 39 -23.31 14.94 30.57
N GLU A 40 -24.41 14.49 29.96
CA GLU A 40 -24.40 13.41 28.96
C GLU A 40 -23.50 13.78 27.77
N LEU A 41 -23.58 15.00 27.24
CA LEU A 41 -22.68 15.46 26.17
C LEU A 41 -21.21 15.49 26.62
N SER A 42 -20.92 15.87 27.85
CA SER A 42 -19.56 15.82 28.40
C SER A 42 -19.04 14.38 28.53
N GLU A 43 -19.88 13.43 28.94
CA GLU A 43 -19.53 12.02 29.01
C GLU A 43 -19.21 11.46 27.61
N LEU A 44 -20.03 11.79 26.60
CA LEU A 44 -19.78 11.41 25.20
C LEU A 44 -18.47 12.02 24.66
N LYS A 45 -18.15 13.26 25.02
CA LYS A 45 -16.89 13.92 24.63
C LYS A 45 -15.65 13.21 25.19
N LEU A 46 -15.72 12.79 26.45
CA LEU A 46 -14.61 12.06 27.09
C LEU A 46 -14.41 10.71 26.42
N LEU A 47 -15.48 9.98 26.15
CA LEU A 47 -15.41 8.71 25.42
C LEU A 47 -14.78 8.89 24.04
N LEU A 48 -15.20 9.91 23.28
CA LEU A 48 -14.64 10.19 21.97
C LEU A 48 -13.14 10.53 22.05
N TYR A 49 -12.73 11.31 23.06
CA TYR A 49 -11.33 11.64 23.28
C TYR A 49 -10.48 10.40 23.57
N ASP A 50 -10.97 9.49 24.42
CA ASP A 50 -10.30 8.23 24.74
C ASP A 50 -10.17 7.32 23.50
N LEU A 51 -11.20 7.32 22.64
CA LEU A 51 -11.19 6.58 21.37
C LEU A 51 -10.25 7.19 20.33
N ASP A 52 -10.13 8.53 20.28
CA ASP A 52 -9.25 9.25 19.35
C ASP A 52 -7.78 9.24 19.78
N ASP A 53 -7.49 8.88 21.03
CA ASP A 53 -6.13 8.78 21.54
C ASP A 53 -5.37 7.64 20.85
N ARG A 54 -4.62 8.03 19.81
CA ARG A 54 -3.79 7.12 19.01
C ARG A 54 -2.70 6.42 19.81
N SER A 55 -2.37 6.90 21.01
CA SER A 55 -1.41 6.21 21.88
C SER A 55 -1.98 4.91 22.45
N ASN A 56 -3.31 4.75 22.48
CA ASN A 56 -3.99 3.53 22.92
C ASN A 56 -3.96 2.40 21.88
N TYR A 57 -3.54 2.67 20.64
CA TYR A 57 -3.60 1.70 19.54
C TYR A 57 -2.22 1.41 18.95
N ILE A 58 -1.81 0.15 18.98
CA ILE A 58 -0.68 -0.34 18.20
C ILE A 58 -1.21 -0.76 16.84
N ILE A 59 -1.00 0.07 15.82
CA ILE A 59 -1.38 -0.26 14.44
C ILE A 59 -0.24 -1.09 13.82
N GLU A 60 -0.41 -2.40 13.79
CA GLU A 60 0.46 -3.29 13.02
C GLU A 60 0.17 -3.12 11.53
N ILE A 61 1.15 -2.64 10.76
CA ILE A 61 1.01 -2.47 9.31
C ILE A 61 1.36 -3.79 8.63
N PRO A 62 0.43 -4.43 7.90
CA PRO A 62 0.72 -5.64 7.14
C PRO A 62 1.80 -5.40 6.08
N ALA A 63 2.69 -6.38 5.89
CA ALA A 63 3.79 -6.26 4.91
C ALA A 63 3.27 -6.13 3.47
N GLU A 64 2.10 -6.69 3.18
CA GLU A 64 1.45 -6.65 1.86
C GLU A 64 1.01 -5.23 1.49
N LEU A 65 0.80 -4.36 2.47
CA LEU A 65 0.33 -3.00 2.28
C LEU A 65 1.37 -2.14 1.55
N GLU A 66 2.66 -2.41 1.77
CA GLU A 66 3.75 -1.81 1.02
C GLU A 66 3.72 -2.23 -0.45
N THR A 67 3.53 -3.52 -0.72
CA THR A 67 3.43 -4.02 -2.11
C THR A 67 2.19 -3.47 -2.82
N MET A 68 1.05 -3.35 -2.13
CA MET A 68 -0.16 -2.75 -2.69
C MET A 68 0.03 -1.27 -3.01
N ARG A 69 0.71 -0.51 -2.14
CA ARG A 69 1.05 0.89 -2.39
C ARG A 69 1.85 1.02 -3.69
N ASP A 70 2.90 0.21 -3.82
CA ASP A 70 3.80 0.29 -4.98
C ASP A 70 3.07 -0.10 -6.28
N ASP A 71 2.22 -1.13 -6.24
CA ASP A 71 1.42 -1.55 -7.39
C ASP A 71 0.39 -0.48 -7.82
N ILE A 72 -0.23 0.23 -6.87
CA ILE A 72 -1.14 1.34 -7.16
C ILE A 72 -0.37 2.50 -7.80
N ILE A 73 0.79 2.87 -7.24
CA ILE A 73 1.64 3.93 -7.78
C ILE A 73 2.09 3.58 -9.21
N ASP A 74 2.56 2.36 -9.45
CA ASP A 74 3.01 1.90 -10.77
C ASP A 74 1.86 1.83 -11.77
N THR A 75 0.65 1.49 -11.31
CA THR A 75 -0.57 1.56 -12.11
C THR A 75 -0.87 3.00 -12.53
N PHE A 76 -0.85 3.93 -11.59
CA PHE A 76 -1.19 5.33 -11.84
C PHE A 76 -0.15 6.03 -12.73
N LEU A 77 1.13 5.70 -12.55
CA LEU A 77 2.23 6.23 -13.35
C LEU A 77 2.36 5.55 -14.72
N GLY A 78 1.48 4.61 -15.08
CA GLY A 78 1.55 3.87 -16.35
C GLY A 78 2.79 2.99 -16.48
N LYS A 79 3.50 2.73 -15.37
CA LYS A 79 4.71 1.90 -15.30
C LYS A 79 4.40 0.44 -15.04
N ARG A 80 3.19 -0.05 -15.32
CA ARG A 80 2.85 -1.47 -15.23
C ARG A 80 3.77 -2.31 -16.13
N LYS A 81 4.87 -2.80 -15.57
CA LYS A 81 5.69 -3.81 -16.20
C LYS A 81 4.98 -5.15 -15.99
N SER A 82 4.76 -5.89 -17.06
CA SER A 82 4.20 -7.24 -16.94
C SER A 82 5.08 -8.08 -16.01
N PRO A 83 4.51 -9.06 -15.28
CA PRO A 83 5.28 -9.91 -14.37
C PRO A 83 6.49 -10.56 -15.06
N SER A 84 6.31 -10.98 -16.30
CA SER A 84 7.35 -11.52 -17.18
C SER A 84 8.43 -10.49 -17.56
N LYS A 85 8.08 -9.22 -17.81
CA LYS A 85 9.07 -8.15 -18.05
C LYS A 85 9.94 -7.89 -16.82
N ARG A 86 9.37 -7.92 -15.61
CA ARG A 86 10.14 -7.73 -14.36
C ARG A 86 11.19 -8.82 -14.17
N ILE A 87 10.83 -10.08 -14.44
CA ILE A 87 11.76 -11.22 -14.34
C ILE A 87 12.89 -11.10 -15.38
N ILE A 88 12.55 -10.75 -16.62
CA ILE A 88 13.52 -10.59 -17.70
C ILE A 88 14.50 -9.45 -17.38
N GLU A 89 14.01 -8.29 -16.90
CA GLU A 89 14.89 -7.18 -16.52
C GLU A 89 15.88 -7.57 -15.42
N ARG A 90 15.40 -8.27 -14.39
CA ARG A 90 16.25 -8.73 -13.27
C ARG A 90 17.33 -9.71 -13.73
N GLN A 91 16.99 -10.60 -14.66
CA GLN A 91 17.96 -11.52 -15.27
C GLN A 91 18.96 -10.78 -16.17
N VAL A 92 18.50 -9.80 -16.96
CA VAL A 92 19.37 -8.97 -17.81
C VAL A 92 20.34 -8.15 -16.98
N GLU A 93 19.90 -7.55 -15.87
CA GLU A 93 20.77 -6.83 -14.94
C GLU A 93 21.81 -7.75 -14.29
N THR A 94 21.39 -8.95 -13.87
CA THR A 94 22.29 -9.97 -13.33
C THR A 94 23.33 -10.38 -14.36
N ILE A 95 22.92 -10.66 -15.60
CA ILE A 95 23.83 -11.02 -16.71
C ILE A 95 24.79 -9.88 -17.03
N LYS A 96 24.35 -8.62 -17.00
CA LYS A 96 25.23 -7.45 -17.20
C LYS A 96 26.26 -7.33 -16.07
N ALA A 97 25.84 -7.51 -14.82
CA ALA A 97 26.73 -7.47 -13.67
C ALA A 97 27.78 -8.60 -13.74
N THR A 98 27.36 -9.83 -14.02
CA THR A 98 28.25 -10.98 -14.21
C THR A 98 29.13 -10.83 -15.46
N GLY A 99 28.61 -10.22 -16.53
CA GLY A 99 29.35 -9.95 -17.77
C GLY A 99 30.57 -9.07 -17.54
N LYS A 100 30.46 -8.07 -16.66
CA LYS A 100 31.61 -7.24 -16.25
C LYS A 100 32.71 -8.08 -15.59
N PHE A 101 32.38 -9.10 -14.79
CA PHE A 101 33.38 -9.99 -14.20
C PHE A 101 34.07 -10.88 -15.23
N ILE A 102 33.36 -11.30 -16.28
CA ILE A 102 33.94 -12.09 -17.37
C ILE A 102 35.02 -11.28 -18.10
N GLU A 103 34.87 -9.96 -18.21
CA GLU A 103 35.88 -9.08 -18.85
C GLU A 103 37.22 -9.03 -18.10
N PHE A 104 37.23 -9.30 -16.80
CA PHE A 104 38.44 -9.29 -15.96
C PHE A 104 39.17 -10.64 -15.87
N LEU A 105 38.61 -11.72 -16.42
CA LEU A 105 39.27 -13.02 -16.40
C LEU A 105 40.41 -13.08 -17.46
N PRO A 106 41.64 -13.45 -17.09
CA PRO A 106 42.75 -13.59 -18.04
C PRO A 106 42.40 -14.68 -19.06
N GLY A 107 42.24 -14.28 -20.33
CA GLY A 107 41.77 -15.15 -21.42
C GLY A 107 40.40 -14.80 -22.01
N ALA A 108 39.65 -13.86 -21.41
CA ALA A 108 38.31 -13.45 -21.84
C ALA A 108 38.21 -12.97 -23.30
N LYS A 109 39.30 -12.42 -23.87
CA LYS A 109 39.38 -12.04 -25.29
C LYS A 109 39.24 -13.23 -26.27
N GLN A 110 39.43 -14.46 -25.80
CA GLN A 110 39.26 -15.69 -26.60
C GLN A 110 37.87 -16.33 -26.44
N ALA A 111 37.12 -15.98 -25.39
CA ALA A 111 35.78 -16.48 -25.12
C ALA A 111 34.80 -16.37 -26.31
N PRO A 112 34.72 -15.25 -27.06
CA PRO A 112 33.81 -15.16 -28.20
C PRO A 112 34.17 -16.11 -29.35
N LYS A 113 35.45 -16.48 -29.51
CA LYS A 113 35.88 -17.46 -30.53
C LYS A 113 35.52 -18.88 -30.13
N VAL A 114 35.70 -19.23 -28.85
CA VAL A 114 35.36 -20.55 -28.28
C VAL A 114 33.85 -20.77 -28.26
N LEU A 115 33.05 -19.77 -27.85
CA LEU A 115 31.58 -19.81 -27.92
C LEU A 115 31.06 -19.95 -29.36
N LYS A 116 31.67 -19.25 -30.33
CA LYS A 116 31.34 -19.40 -31.77
C LYS A 116 31.70 -20.78 -32.33
N GLN A 117 32.78 -21.40 -31.85
CA GLN A 117 33.13 -22.78 -32.24
C GLN A 117 32.21 -23.81 -31.58
N ALA A 118 31.90 -23.65 -30.29
CA ALA A 118 30.99 -24.53 -29.56
C ALA A 118 29.57 -24.51 -30.15
N SER A 119 29.04 -23.33 -30.48
CA SER A 119 27.73 -23.18 -31.13
C SER A 119 27.68 -23.80 -32.54
N LYS A 120 28.77 -23.72 -33.32
CA LYS A 120 28.88 -24.42 -34.61
C LYS A 120 28.94 -25.94 -34.45
N GLY A 121 29.60 -26.44 -33.40
CA GLY A 121 29.66 -27.86 -33.06
C GLY A 121 28.28 -28.42 -32.66
N LEU A 122 27.57 -27.69 -31.80
CA LEU A 122 26.18 -28.00 -31.40
C LEU A 122 25.23 -27.99 -32.61
N LYS A 123 25.32 -26.99 -33.49
CA LYS A 123 24.49 -26.92 -34.70
C LYS A 123 24.73 -28.09 -35.66
N LYS A 124 25.98 -28.58 -35.75
CA LYS A 124 26.30 -29.81 -36.51
C LYS A 124 25.78 -31.08 -35.83
N GLY A 125 25.87 -31.17 -34.51
CA GLY A 125 25.34 -32.30 -33.73
C GLY A 125 23.82 -32.43 -33.84
N VAL A 126 23.10 -31.30 -33.71
CA VAL A 126 21.64 -31.24 -33.87
C VAL A 126 21.22 -31.60 -35.29
N LYS A 127 21.93 -31.12 -36.33
CA LYS A 127 21.67 -31.53 -37.73
C LYS A 127 21.87 -33.03 -37.96
N LYS A 128 22.81 -33.66 -37.25
CA LYS A 128 23.12 -35.09 -37.37
C LYS A 128 22.08 -35.97 -36.66
N LEU A 129 21.42 -35.44 -35.63
CA LEU A 129 20.32 -36.10 -34.92
C LEU A 129 18.98 -35.99 -35.65
N ILE A 130 18.77 -34.93 -36.43
CA ILE A 130 17.53 -34.70 -37.22
C ILE A 130 17.58 -35.46 -38.58
N ALA A 131 18.76 -35.85 -39.06
CA ALA A 131 18.97 -36.54 -40.34
C ALA A 131 19.06 -38.08 -40.21
N LYS A 132 18.61 -38.64 -39.09
CA LYS A 132 18.57 -40.08 -38.80
C LYS A 132 17.15 -40.45 -38.40
#